data_AF-A0A3C0B5E5-F1
#
_entry.id   AF-A0A3C0B5E5-F1
#
_cell.length_a   1.000
_cell.length_b   1.000
_cell.length_c   1.000
_cell.angle_alpha   90.00
_cell.angle_beta   90.00
_cell.angle_gamma   90.00
#
_symmetry.space_group_name_H-M   'P 1'
#
loop_
_entity.id
_entity.type
_entity.pdbx_description
1 polymer ?
#
loop_
_entity_poly.entity_id
_entity_poly.type
_entity_poly.pdbx_seq_one_letter_code
_entity_poly.pdbx_strand_id
1 'polypeptide(L)' 'MNYSEIVNKTILFVKAKLENAEGGHDWFHIERVYKNALQITDGEVCDSRVVKLAALLHDIADSKFHNGDETIG' A
#
# COMPACT_ATOMS: atom_id res chain seq x y z
N MET A 1 -19.67 6.57 0.36
CA MET A 1 -18.73 5.47 0.05
C MET A 1 -18.34 4.83 1.36
N ASN A 2 -18.53 3.52 1.51
CA ASN A 2 -18.24 2.82 2.75
C ASN A 2 -16.72 2.55 2.89
N TYR A 3 -16.26 2.24 4.11
CA TYR A 3 -14.82 2.06 4.35
C TYR A 3 -14.24 0.86 3.56
N SER A 4 -14.99 -0.24 3.47
CA SER A 4 -14.59 -1.43 2.69
C SER A 4 -14.45 -1.12 1.19
N GLU A 5 -15.29 -0.24 0.64
CA GLU A 5 -15.20 0.25 -0.73
C GLU A 5 -13.93 1.09 -0.94
N ILE A 6 -13.55 1.93 0.02
CA ILE A 6 -12.32 2.72 -0.06
C ILE A 6 -11.11 1.78 -0.11
N VAL A 7 -11.05 0.79 0.78
CA VAL A 7 -9.97 -0.20 0.79
C VAL A 7 -9.91 -0.98 -0.52
N ASN A 8 -11.05 -1.47 -1.01
CA ASN A 8 -11.10 -2.23 -2.26
C ASN A 8 -10.68 -1.39 -3.47
N LYS A 9 -11.13 -0.12 -3.56
CA LYS A 9 -10.68 0.77 -4.63
C LYS A 9 -9.18 1.07 -4.53
N THR A 10 -8.65 1.21 -3.32
CA THR A 10 -7.21 1.41 -3.09
C THR A 10 -6.41 0.20 -3.53
N ILE A 11 -6.85 -1.02 -3.21
CA ILE A 11 -6.22 -2.27 -3.68
C ILE A 11 -6.17 -2.32 -5.21
N LEU A 12 -7.29 -2.03 -5.88
CA LEU A 12 -7.35 -2.04 -7.34
C LEU A 12 -6.43 -0.98 -7.95
N PHE A 13 -6.41 0.22 -7.36
CA PHE A 13 -5.52 1.30 -7.77
C PHE A 13 -4.05 0.92 -7.65
N VAL A 14 -3.65 0.34 -6.51
CA VAL A 14 -2.26 -0.09 -6.26
C VAL A 14 -1.85 -1.19 -7.23
N LYS A 15 -2.71 -2.20 -7.44
CA LYS A 15 -2.46 -3.26 -8.43
C LYS A 15 -2.22 -2.70 -9.82
N ALA A 16 -3.06 -1.76 -10.26
CA ALA A 16 -2.92 -1.13 -11.57
C ALA A 16 -1.63 -0.29 -11.67
N LYS A 17 -1.22 0.39 -10.59
CA LYS A 17 0.02 1.17 -10.57
C LYS A 17 1.27 0.31 -10.61
N LEU A 18 1.22 -0.89 -10.03
CA LEU A 18 2.35 -1.80 -9.94
C LEU A 18 2.39 -2.84 -11.07
N GLU A 19 1.48 -2.79 -12.04
CA GLU A 19 1.37 -3.78 -13.13
C GLU A 19 2.67 -3.92 -13.95
N ASN A 20 3.50 -2.88 -14.00
CA ASN A 20 4.79 -2.87 -14.70
C ASN A 20 5.98 -2.57 -13.76
N ALA A 21 5.80 -2.72 -12.44
CA ALA A 21 6.89 -2.50 -11.49
C ALA A 21 7.92 -3.63 -11.59
N GLU A 22 9.22 -3.29 -11.63
CA GLU A 22 10.31 -4.26 -11.62
C GLU A 22 10.59 -4.82 -10.21
N GLY A 23 11.36 -5.91 -10.18
CA GLY A 23 11.81 -6.70 -9.02
C GLY A 23 11.66 -6.06 -7.63
N GLY A 24 10.87 -6.73 -6.77
CA GLY A 24 10.77 -6.44 -5.34
C GLY A 24 9.70 -5.42 -4.95
N HIS A 25 9.18 -4.63 -5.90
CA HIS A 25 8.14 -3.60 -5.66
C HIS A 25 6.80 -3.95 -6.33
N ASP A 26 6.56 -5.23 -6.60
CA ASP A 26 5.31 -5.70 -7.18
C ASP A 26 4.17 -5.75 -6.16
N TRP A 27 2.97 -6.10 -6.63
CA TRP A 27 1.80 -6.28 -5.78
C TRP A 27 2.06 -7.27 -4.62
N PHE A 28 2.90 -8.29 -4.80
CA PHE A 28 3.14 -9.30 -3.78
C PHE A 28 3.93 -8.74 -2.59
N HIS A 29 4.83 -7.77 -2.81
CA HIS A 29 5.45 -7.01 -1.73
C HIS A 29 4.41 -6.25 -0.91
N ILE A 30 3.55 -5.45 -1.56
CA ILE A 30 2.50 -4.70 -0.88
C ILE A 30 1.55 -5.63 -0.13
N GLU A 31 1.14 -6.74 -0.75
CA GLU A 31 0.23 -7.70 -0.14
C GLU A 31 0.82 -8.30 1.15
N ARG A 32 2.11 -8.65 1.14
CA ARG A 32 2.81 -9.16 2.33
C ARG A 32 2.84 -8.11 3.44
N VAL A 33 3.21 -6.87 3.13
CA VAL A 33 3.22 -5.77 4.09
C VAL A 33 1.82 -5.52 4.66
N TYR A 34 0.80 -5.47 3.81
CA TYR A 34 -0.59 -5.29 4.20
C TYR A 34 -1.07 -6.40 5.15
N LYS A 35 -0.83 -7.67 4.83
CA LYS A 35 -1.20 -8.80 5.70
C LYS A 35 -0.50 -8.74 7.06
N ASN A 36 0.79 -8.40 7.08
CA ASN A 36 1.53 -8.25 8.33
C ASN A 36 1.00 -7.08 9.17
N ALA A 37 0.73 -5.94 8.53
CA ALA A 37 0.16 -4.77 9.20
C ALA A 37 -1.21 -5.07 9.85
N LEU A 38 -2.06 -5.86 9.17
CA LEU A 38 -3.32 -6.33 9.73
C LEU A 38 -3.10 -7.18 10.99
N GLN A 39 -2.18 -8.15 10.94
CA GLN A 39 -1.89 -9.02 12.08
C GLN A 39 -1.36 -8.23 13.28
N ILE A 40 -0.49 -7.25 13.06
CA ILE A 40 0.05 -6.39 14.13
C ILE A 40 -1.07 -5.52 14.73
N THR A 41 -1.96 -4.99 13.89
CA THR A 41 -3.08 -4.14 14.33
C THR A 41 -3.99 -4.84 15.33
N ASP A 42 -4.15 -6.16 15.24
CA ASP A 42 -5.02 -6.93 16.16
C ASP A 42 -4.51 -6.91 17.62
N GLY A 43 -3.22 -6.65 17.84
CA GLY A 43 -2.60 -6.59 19.16
C GLY A 43 -2.33 -5.17 19.70
N GLU A 44 -2.57 -4.13 18.90
CA GLU A 44 -2.13 -2.76 19.19
C GLU A 44 -3.32 -1.79 19.31
N VAL A 45 -3.20 -0.79 20.17
CA VAL A 45 -4.20 0.28 20.27
C VAL A 45 -3.94 1.32 19.18
N CYS A 46 -4.51 1.12 18.00
CA CYS A 46 -4.34 2.03 16.85
C CYS A 46 -5.58 2.09 15.94
N ASP A 47 -5.62 3.05 15.01
CA ASP A 47 -6.69 3.12 14.01
C ASP A 47 -6.38 2.17 12.85
N SER A 48 -7.03 1.00 12.87
CA SER A 48 -6.90 -0.03 11.83
C SER A 48 -7.18 0.50 10.42
N ARG A 49 -7.95 1.58 10.27
CA ARG A 49 -8.25 2.15 8.96
C ARG A 49 -7.06 2.87 8.37
N VAL A 50 -6.39 3.66 9.20
CA VAL A 50 -5.17 4.38 8.82
C VAL A 50 -4.08 3.37 8.47
N VAL A 51 -3.89 2.34 9.30
CA VAL A 51 -2.87 1.30 9.08
C VAL A 51 -3.08 0.58 7.74
N LYS A 52 -4.32 0.17 7.45
CA LYS A 52 -4.67 -0.51 6.18
C LYS A 52 -4.35 0.35 4.96
N LEU A 53 -4.75 1.63 4.98
CA LEU A 53 -4.52 2.53 3.85
C LEU A 53 -3.04 2.90 3.71
N ALA A 54 -2.34 3.15 4.82
CA ALA A 54 -0.91 3.42 4.82
C ALA A 54 -0.12 2.23 4.24
N ALA A 55 -0.40 1.00 4.68
CA ALA A 55 0.27 -0.19 4.18
C ALA A 55 0.04 -0.42 2.68
N LEU A 56 -1.15 -0.12 2.16
CA LEU A 56 -1.43 -0.24 0.72
C LEU A 56 -0.72 0.82 -0.13
N LEU A 57 -0.50 2.02 0.42
CA LEU A 57 -0.01 3.18 -0.34
C LEU A 57 1.48 3.50 -0.10
N HIS A 58 2.13 2.89 0.89
CA HIS A 58 3.48 3.27 1.35
C HIS A 58 4.55 3.31 0.23
N ASP A 59 4.43 2.43 -0.76
CA ASP A 59 5.40 2.27 -1.84
C ASP A 59 4.92 2.89 -3.17
N ILE A 60 3.74 3.53 -3.19
CA ILE A 60 3.20 4.18 -4.40
C ILE A 60 3.90 5.51 -4.69
N ALA A 61 4.36 6.21 -3.64
CA ALA A 61 5.09 7.46 -3.76
C ALA A 61 6.61 7.26 -3.87
N ASP A 62 7.11 6.01 -3.98
CA ASP A 62 8.54 5.80 -4.14
C ASP A 62 9.01 6.48 -5.45
N SER A 63 9.96 7.41 -5.31
CA SER A 63 10.75 8.08 -6.34
C SER A 63 11.12 7.23 -7.56
N LYS A 64 11.24 5.90 -7.40
CA LYS A 64 11.46 4.93 -8.48
C LYS A 64 10.37 4.92 -9.54
N PHE A 65 9.13 5.29 -9.20
CA PHE A 65 8.02 5.50 -10.15
C PHE A 65 7.98 6.91 -10.74
N HIS A 66 8.85 7.80 -10.25
CA HIS A 66 9.00 9.19 -10.67
C HIS A 66 10.41 9.46 -11.24
N ASN A 67 10.95 8.52 -12.00
CA ASN A 67 12.26 8.69 -12.67
C ASN A 67 13.45 8.89 -11.71
N GLY A 68 13.35 8.42 -10.47
CA GLY A 68 14.38 8.57 -9.44
C GLY A 68 14.33 9.91 -8.69
N ASP A 69 13.22 10.64 -8.76
CA ASP A 69 13.06 11.91 -8.02
C ASP A 69 12.75 11.65 -6.54
N GLU A 70 13.81 11.64 -5.71
CA GLU A 70 13.74 11.45 -4.26
C GLU A 70 13.02 12.59 -3.51
N THR A 71 12.64 13.68 -4.19
CA THR A 71 11.88 14.78 -3.58
C THR A 71 10.37 14.51 -3.56
N ILE A 72 9.91 13.46 -4.23
CA ILE A 72 8.54 12.99 -4.24
C ILE A 72 8.45 11.79 -3.30
N GLY A 73 7.83 11.99 -2.12
CA GLY A 73 7.67 10.99 -1.06
C GLY A 73 6.83 11.52 0.10
#